data_AF-A0A0G0JSA2-F1
#
_entry.id   AF-A0A0G0JSA2-F1
#
_cell.length_a   1.000
_cell.length_b   1.000
_cell.length_c   1.000
_cell.angle_alpha   90.00
_cell.angle_beta   90.00
_cell.angle_gamma   90.00
#
_symmetry.space_group_name_H-M   'P 1'
#
loop_
_entity.id
_entity.type
_entity.pdbx_description
1 polymer ?
#
loop_
_entity_poly.entity_id
_entity_poly.type
_entity_poly.pdbx_seq_one_letter_code
_entity_poly.pdbx_strand_id
1 'polypeptide(L)' 'MSDLNKLTLTQALSDLRSKKISPKELVADCFARIESVDKKLNAFLTLNKKQALEMAKTVDISLKI' A
#
# COMPACT_ATOMS: atom_id res chain seq x y z
N MET A 1 1.39 -13.96 -0.13
CA MET A 1 2.24 -12.91 0.46
C MET A 1 2.94 -12.26 -0.71
N SER A 2 2.37 -11.20 -1.26
CA SER A 2 2.91 -10.51 -2.44
C SER A 2 3.85 -9.43 -1.95
N ASP A 3 5.10 -9.34 -2.39
CA ASP A 3 6.07 -8.33 -1.93
C ASP A 3 5.83 -6.94 -2.55
N LEU A 4 4.59 -6.46 -2.58
CA LEU A 4 4.21 -5.21 -3.23
C LEU A 4 4.85 -4.00 -2.55
N ASN A 5 5.08 -4.08 -1.23
CA ASN A 5 5.79 -3.06 -0.46
C ASN A 5 7.26 -2.85 -0.87
N LYS A 6 7.85 -3.76 -1.66
CA LYS A 6 9.23 -3.65 -2.17
C LYS A 6 9.32 -2.94 -3.53
N LEU A 7 8.19 -2.72 -4.20
CA LEU A 7 8.17 -2.04 -5.49
C LEU A 7 8.58 -0.58 -5.31
N THR A 8 9.29 -0.03 -6.31
CA THR A 8 9.48 1.42 -6.37
C THR A 8 8.14 2.10 -6.65
N LEU A 9 8.02 3.38 -6.29
CA LEU A 9 6.83 4.19 -6.59
C LEU A 9 6.45 4.12 -8.09
N THR A 10 7.43 4.17 -8.98
CA THR A 10 7.21 4.10 -10.43
C THR A 10 6.69 2.74 -10.87
N GLN A 11 7.22 1.65 -10.30
CA GLN A 11 6.75 0.29 -10.57
C GLN A 11 5.34 0.07 -10.05
N ALA A 12 5.07 0.46 -8.80
CA ALA A 12 3.74 0.36 -8.21
C ALA A 12 2.72 1.17 -9.00
N LEU A 13 3.06 2.38 -9.45
CA LEU A 13 2.18 3.21 -10.29
C LEU A 13 1.91 2.56 -11.65
N SER A 14 2.93 1.96 -12.28
CA SER A 14 2.78 1.23 -13.54
C SER A 14 1.87 0.00 -13.38
N ASP A 15 2.06 -0.77 -12.33
CA ASP A 15 1.26 -1.97 -12.02
C ASP A 15 -0.19 -1.60 -11.65
N LEU A 16 -0.40 -0.48 -10.95
CA LEU A 16 -1.73 0.06 -10.65
C LEU A 16 -2.44 0.53 -11.92
N ARG A 17 -1.76 1.28 -12.79
CA ARG A 17 -2.33 1.78 -14.07
C ARG A 17 -2.65 0.63 -15.03
N SER A 18 -1.82 -0.40 -15.06
CA SER A 18 -2.05 -1.62 -15.84
C SER A 18 -3.08 -2.57 -15.22
N LYS A 19 -3.68 -2.20 -14.07
CA LYS A 19 -4.65 -3.00 -13.29
C LYS A 19 -4.11 -4.37 -12.86
N LYS A 20 -2.79 -4.53 -12.81
CA LYS A 20 -2.11 -5.75 -12.38
C LYS A 20 -2.21 -5.94 -10.87
N ILE A 21 -2.27 -4.84 -10.12
CA ILE A 21 -2.49 -4.80 -8.68
C ILE A 21 -3.60 -3.80 -8.34
N SER A 22 -4.33 -4.05 -7.27
CA SER A 22 -5.31 -3.11 -6.73
C SER A 22 -4.67 -2.21 -5.66
N PRO A 23 -5.09 -0.92 -5.53
CA PRO A 23 -4.60 -0.06 -4.46
C PRO A 23 -4.86 -0.65 -3.06
N LYS A 24 -5.98 -1.37 -2.91
CA LYS A 24 -6.31 -2.07 -1.65
C LYS A 24 -5.27 -3.15 -1.32
N GLU A 25 -4.80 -3.88 -2.32
CA GLU A 25 -3.80 -4.94 -2.15
C GLU A 25 -2.44 -4.34 -1.79
N LEU A 26 -2.05 -3.25 -2.47
CA LEU A 26 -0.81 -2.53 -2.17
C LEU A 26 -0.80 -2.00 -0.73
N VAL A 27 -1.89 -1.34 -0.32
CA VAL A 27 -2.02 -0.81 1.05
C VAL A 27 -2.05 -1.93 2.09
N ALA A 28 -2.80 -3.01 1.83
CA ALA A 28 -2.84 -4.16 2.74
C ALA A 28 -1.46 -4.80 2.93
N ASP A 29 -0.67 -4.90 1.86
CA ASP A 29 0.67 -5.47 1.94
C ASP A 29 1.65 -4.59 2.74
N CYS A 30 1.58 -3.26 2.58
CA CYS A 30 2.33 -2.32 3.41
C CYS A 30 1.99 -2.49 4.90
N PHE A 31 0.71 -2.60 5.26
CA PHE A 31 0.32 -2.83 6.66
C PHE A 31 0.74 -4.19 7.18
N ALA A 32 0.72 -5.24 6.37
CA ALA A 32 1.21 -6.56 6.77
C ALA A 32 2.70 -6.53 7.13
N ARG A 33 3.51 -5.77 6.37
CA ARG A 33 4.93 -5.56 6.68
C ARG A 33 5.13 -4.79 7.98
N ILE A 34 4.35 -3.73 8.19
CA ILE A 34 4.38 -2.95 9.44
C ILE A 34 4.05 -3.87 10.63
N GLU A 35 2.94 -4.62 10.58
CA GLU A 35 2.53 -5.53 11.67
C GLU A 35 3.60 -6.59 12.00
N SER A 36 4.36 -7.04 10.99
CA SER A 36 5.41 -8.04 11.16
C SER A 36 6.71 -7.48 11.76
N VAL A 37 7.05 -6.22 11.52
CA VAL A 37 8.39 -5.67 11.82
C VAL A 37 8.35 -4.56 12.86
N ASP A 38 7.28 -3.77 12.88
CA ASP A 38 7.17 -2.57 13.73
C ASP A 38 7.17 -2.90 15.22
N LYS A 39 6.76 -4.10 15.62
CA LYS A 39 6.91 -4.57 17.02
C LYS A 39 8.35 -4.55 17.53
N LYS A 40 9.34 -4.60 16.63
CA LYS A 40 10.77 -4.56 16.97
C LYS A 40 11.38 -3.17 16.78
N LEU A 41 10.87 -2.41 15.81
CA LEU A 41 11.41 -1.09 15.46
C LEU A 41 10.74 0.04 16.23
N ASN A 42 9.47 -0.12 16.62
CA ASN A 42 8.60 0.92 17.17
C ASN A 42 8.68 2.22 16.35
N ALA A 43 8.61 2.10 15.03
CA ALA A 43 8.75 3.21 14.10
C ALA A 43 7.44 3.99 13.92
N PHE A 44 6.29 3.35 14.14
CA PHE A 44 4.97 3.98 14.00
C PHE A 44 4.31 4.19 15.37
N LEU A 45 3.93 5.44 15.68
CA LEU A 45 3.15 5.75 16.89
C LEU A 45 1.66 5.39 16.74
N THR A 46 1.07 5.68 15.57
CA THR A 46 -0.36 5.48 15.31
C THR A 46 -0.58 4.94 13.90
N LEU A 47 -1.46 3.95 13.75
CA LEU A 47 -1.80 3.36 12.46
C LEU A 47 -3.26 3.67 12.08
N ASN A 48 -3.46 4.41 10.99
CA ASN A 48 -4.80 4.69 10.42
C ASN A 48 -5.23 3.65 9.37
N LYS A 49 -5.09 2.36 9.70
CA LYS A 49 -5.34 1.23 8.76
C LYS A 49 -6.71 1.30 8.10
N LYS A 50 -7.77 1.58 8.89
CA LYS A 50 -9.14 1.64 8.38
C LYS A 50 -9.32 2.75 7.35
N GLN A 51 -8.88 3.97 7.66
CA GLN A 51 -8.99 5.10 6.73
C GLN A 51 -8.14 4.87 5.47
N ALA A 52 -6.93 4.34 5.62
CA ALA A 52 -6.05 4.05 4.49
C ALA A 52 -6.69 3.04 3.52
N LEU A 53 -7.35 1.99 4.03
CA LEU A 53 -8.07 1.02 3.21
C LEU A 53 -9.31 1.61 2.54
N GLU A 54 -10.03 2.53 3.20
CA GLU A 54 -11.15 3.23 2.56
C GLU A 54 -10.66 4.15 1.43
N MET A 55 -9.61 4.92 1.66
CA MET A 55 -8.99 5.76 0.62
C MET A 55 -8.52 4.93 -0.57
N ALA A 56 -7.94 3.75 -0.32
CA ALA A 56 -7.50 2.84 -1.37
C ALA A 56 -8.65 2.32 -2.26
N LYS A 57 -9.89 2.29 -1.75
CA LYS A 57 -11.07 1.92 -2.56
C LYS A 57 -11.55 3.07 -3.43
N THR A 58 -11.38 4.30 -2.97
CA THR A 58 -11.90 5.50 -3.64
C THR A 58 -10.88 6.20 -4.52
N VAL A 59 -9.60 5.79 -4.47
CA VAL A 59 -8.53 6.44 -5.22
C VAL A 59 -8.70 6.20 -6.73
N ASP A 60 -8.66 7.29 -7.50
CA ASP A 60 -8.64 7.21 -8.95
C ASP A 60 -7.20 7.09 -9.45
N ILE A 61 -6.87 5.92 -10.01
CA ILE A 61 -5.53 5.59 -10.54
C ILE A 61 -5.29 6.28 -11.89
N SER A 62 -6.35 6.81 -12.51
CA SER A 62 -6.32 7.44 -13.84
C SER A 62 -5.67 8.83 -13.86
N LEU A 63 -5.27 9.35 -12.69
CA LEU A 63 -4.61 10.65 -12.57
C LEU A 63 -3.27 10.65 -13.34
N LYS A 64 -3.16 11.56 -14.31
CA LYS A 64 -1.89 11.91 -14.97
C LYS A 64 -1.07 12.76 -14.01
N ILE A 65 -0.15 12.10 -13.30
CA ILE A 65 0.97 12.72 -12.59
C ILE A 65 2.09 12.98 -13.61
#